data_AF-A0A1W9WWD4-F1
#
_entry.id   AF-A0A1W9WWD4-F1
#
_cell.length_a   1.000
_cell.length_b   1.000
_cell.length_c   1.000
_cell.angle_alpha   90.00
_cell.angle_beta   90.00
_cell.angle_gamma   90.00
#
_symmetry.space_group_name_H-M   'P 1'
#
loop_
_entity.id
_entity.type
_entity.pdbx_description
1 polymer ?
#
loop_
_entity_poly.entity_id
_entity_poly.type
_entity_poly.pdbx_seq_one_letter_code
_entity_poly.pdbx_strand_id
1 'polypeptide(L)'
;MEIQPAGKNMAASKNLSNASATTEIKNFEKMLLASIPDPGKEDLSKPVLLGTITKDMSTVSELLYNSPLKKDCWNIIHDKINSNKAFNRIRPGTEIHYDPQTKELLWGDSLKKSLSDKLPEIKVVGQGENIADQGNEILSKAVTRFIGRDYEEMDCYELLVGGLTDLGVKYQGKNGLGRHLMNQAISKGLPRYHYMNGEGLVSESGVDVFKKTIFKVKNAQKQAENVMDEMKRKLKEGQVLSFSMRNRGHTGIISKKQGQWTFINSGKMDNNITGENGIKAVGEEGLKEELENWFQLAMEESQGLKITLGTLDLNRLSMFFPRSISQKV
;
A
#
# COMPACT_ATOMS: atom_id res chain seq x y z
N MET A 1 -6.70 -18.02 72.70
CA MET A 1 -7.30 -18.69 71.53
C MET A 1 -7.53 -17.61 70.49
N GLU A 2 -6.54 -17.41 69.63
CA GLU A 2 -6.60 -16.49 68.50
C GLU A 2 -7.38 -17.14 67.36
N ILE A 3 -8.25 -16.36 66.72
CA ILE A 3 -8.87 -16.72 65.44
C ILE A 3 -8.71 -15.49 64.54
N GLN A 4 -7.88 -15.64 63.51
CA GLN A 4 -7.67 -14.65 62.44
C GLN A 4 -8.92 -14.52 61.55
N PRO A 5 -9.16 -13.34 60.95
CA PRO A 5 -9.84 -13.26 59.68
C PRO A 5 -8.87 -13.02 58.51
N ALA A 6 -9.09 -13.83 57.47
CA ALA A 6 -8.37 -13.90 56.22
C ALA A 6 -8.47 -12.62 55.36
N GLY A 7 -7.41 -12.39 54.59
CA GLY A 7 -7.18 -11.21 53.77
C GLY A 7 -8.14 -11.02 52.59
N LYS A 8 -8.44 -9.75 52.32
CA LYS A 8 -8.93 -9.26 51.03
C LYS A 8 -7.74 -8.69 50.26
N ASN A 9 -7.25 -9.41 49.25
CA ASN A 9 -6.41 -8.82 48.22
C ASN A 9 -7.30 -8.10 47.21
N MET A 10 -7.15 -6.77 47.11
CA MET A 10 -7.65 -5.97 46.01
C MET A 10 -6.90 -6.37 44.74
N ALA A 11 -7.60 -6.96 43.78
CA ALA A 11 -7.08 -7.13 42.43
C ALA A 11 -7.06 -5.77 41.72
N ALA A 12 -5.85 -5.36 41.32
CA ALA A 12 -5.62 -4.23 40.44
C ALA A 12 -6.25 -4.50 39.06
N SER A 13 -7.32 -3.79 38.75
CA SER A 13 -7.85 -3.64 37.39
C SER A 13 -6.86 -2.79 36.56
N LYS A 14 -5.94 -3.45 35.85
CA LYS A 14 -5.12 -2.78 34.82
C LYS A 14 -5.91 -2.70 33.52
N ASN A 15 -6.29 -1.46 33.18
CA ASN A 15 -6.65 -0.99 31.86
C ASN A 15 -5.61 -1.43 30.81
N LEU A 16 -5.95 -2.40 29.96
CA LEU A 16 -5.17 -2.82 28.80
C LEU A 16 -6.14 -3.22 27.67
N SER A 17 -6.84 -2.28 27.05
CA SER A 17 -7.68 -2.60 25.88
C SER A 17 -7.91 -1.47 24.86
N ASN A 18 -7.31 -0.29 25.03
CA ASN A 18 -7.46 0.80 24.05
C ASN A 18 -6.23 1.01 23.16
N ALA A 19 -5.15 0.23 23.32
CA ALA A 19 -3.89 0.49 22.62
C ALA A 19 -3.93 0.14 21.13
N SER A 20 -4.58 -0.96 20.70
CA SER A 20 -4.44 -1.46 19.31
C SER A 20 -5.18 -0.62 18.26
N ALA A 21 -6.48 -0.35 18.46
CA ALA A 21 -7.27 0.47 17.52
C ALA A 21 -6.86 1.95 17.52
N THR A 22 -6.35 2.46 18.65
CA THR A 22 -5.75 3.80 18.67
C THR A 22 -4.36 3.82 18.04
N THR A 23 -3.63 2.70 17.98
CA THR A 23 -2.33 2.62 17.29
C THR A 23 -2.51 2.57 15.77
N GLU A 24 -3.51 1.85 15.25
CA GLU A 24 -3.86 1.87 13.81
C GLU A 24 -4.30 3.27 13.35
N ILE A 25 -5.19 3.93 14.12
CA ILE A 25 -5.61 5.30 13.82
C ILE A 25 -4.45 6.29 14.00
N LYS A 26 -3.59 6.12 15.02
CA LYS A 26 -2.44 7.02 15.25
C LYS A 26 -1.33 6.84 14.22
N ASN A 27 -1.07 5.64 13.72
CA ASN A 27 -0.08 5.42 12.66
C ASN A 27 -0.57 6.01 11.34
N PHE A 28 -1.86 5.87 11.05
CA PHE A 28 -2.49 6.45 9.88
C PHE A 28 -2.65 7.98 9.98
N GLU A 29 -3.00 8.53 11.14
CA GLU A 29 -2.97 9.98 11.41
C GLU A 29 -1.54 10.51 11.39
N LYS A 30 -0.54 9.76 11.87
CA LYS A 30 0.88 10.11 11.74
C LYS A 30 1.31 10.07 10.28
N MET A 31 0.77 9.20 9.43
CA MET A 31 0.99 9.21 7.97
C MET A 31 0.30 10.40 7.29
N LEU A 32 -0.91 10.77 7.70
CA LEU A 32 -1.66 11.94 7.21
C LEU A 32 -1.10 13.28 7.69
N LEU A 33 -0.55 13.32 8.91
CA LEU A 33 0.11 14.48 9.50
C LEU A 33 1.59 14.56 9.09
N ALA A 34 2.26 13.43 8.82
CA ALA A 34 3.55 13.40 8.11
C ALA A 34 3.42 13.71 6.61
N SER A 35 2.18 13.84 6.09
CA SER A 35 1.90 14.38 4.76
C SER A 35 1.32 15.80 4.80
N ILE A 36 1.39 16.47 5.95
CA ILE A 36 1.78 17.90 5.96
C ILE A 36 3.29 17.88 5.76
N PRO A 37 3.84 18.51 4.70
CA PRO A 37 5.25 18.35 4.38
C PRO A 37 6.13 18.87 5.52
N ASP A 38 6.80 17.96 6.22
CA ASP A 38 8.11 18.22 6.81
C ASP A 38 9.14 17.93 5.70
N PRO A 39 9.90 18.93 5.22
CA PRO A 39 10.69 18.85 4.00
C PRO A 39 11.94 17.98 4.17
N GLY A 40 11.81 16.67 4.38
CA GLY A 40 12.95 15.89 4.88
C GLY A 40 13.13 14.44 4.48
N LYS A 41 12.15 13.71 3.92
CA LYS A 41 12.36 12.31 3.49
C LYS A 41 11.54 11.95 2.27
N GLU A 42 12.12 12.18 1.10
CA GLU A 42 11.62 11.66 -0.17
C GLU A 42 12.08 10.23 -0.43
N ASP A 43 11.24 9.50 -1.18
CA ASP A 43 11.50 8.21 -1.78
C ASP A 43 12.85 8.21 -2.53
N LEU A 44 13.87 7.60 -1.93
CA LEU A 44 15.25 7.54 -2.44
C LEU A 44 15.40 6.71 -3.73
N SER A 45 14.31 6.27 -4.34
CA SER A 45 14.33 5.47 -5.58
C SER A 45 13.94 6.26 -6.85
N LYS A 46 13.45 7.50 -6.70
CA LYS A 46 13.00 8.33 -7.83
C LYS A 46 13.65 9.70 -7.83
N PRO A 47 13.84 10.32 -9.01
CA PRO A 47 14.25 11.72 -9.09
C PRO A 47 13.30 12.63 -8.33
N VAL A 48 13.84 13.29 -7.32
CA VAL A 48 13.21 14.25 -6.42
C VAL A 48 13.10 15.60 -7.13
N LEU A 49 11.96 16.27 -7.10
CA LEU A 49 11.85 17.62 -7.64
C LEU A 49 12.49 18.62 -6.67
N LEU A 50 13.59 19.25 -7.08
CA LEU A 50 14.21 20.36 -6.31
C LEU A 50 13.43 21.67 -6.48
N GLY A 51 12.76 21.82 -7.62
CA GLY A 51 11.89 22.95 -7.92
C GLY A 51 12.04 23.43 -9.37
N THR A 52 11.55 24.63 -9.66
CA THR A 52 11.52 25.20 -11.00
C THR A 52 12.41 26.43 -11.07
N ILE A 53 13.23 26.55 -12.12
CA ILE A 53 13.97 27.78 -12.40
C ILE A 53 12.97 28.88 -12.75
N THR A 54 12.98 29.98 -12.01
CA THR A 54 12.13 31.16 -12.23
C THR A 54 12.98 32.41 -12.35
N LYS A 55 12.36 33.56 -12.56
CA LYS A 55 13.07 34.85 -12.58
C LYS A 55 13.69 35.19 -11.21
N ASP A 56 13.03 34.75 -10.13
CA ASP A 56 13.44 35.03 -8.75
C ASP A 56 14.25 33.88 -8.12
N MET A 57 14.24 32.70 -8.75
CA MET A 57 15.03 31.52 -8.39
C MET A 57 15.72 31.00 -9.66
N SER A 58 16.80 31.68 -10.03
CA SER A 58 17.35 31.66 -11.38
C SER A 58 18.41 30.59 -11.60
N THR A 59 18.90 29.94 -10.53
CA THR A 59 19.98 28.96 -10.61
C THR A 59 19.65 27.63 -9.92
N VAL A 60 20.29 26.55 -10.39
CA VAL A 60 20.18 25.22 -9.75
C VAL A 60 20.82 25.23 -8.36
N SER A 61 21.86 26.02 -8.14
CA SER A 61 22.45 26.23 -6.81
C SER A 61 21.46 26.86 -5.83
N GLU A 62 20.64 27.83 -6.25
CA GLU A 62 19.61 28.42 -5.40
C GLU A 62 18.52 27.40 -5.04
N LEU A 63 18.13 26.55 -5.99
CA LEU A 63 17.21 25.44 -5.73
C LEU A 63 17.78 24.45 -4.70
N LEU A 64 19.05 24.05 -4.86
CA LEU A 64 19.74 23.16 -3.92
C LEU A 64 19.90 23.78 -2.53
N TYR A 65 20.25 25.07 -2.44
CA TYR A 65 20.40 25.79 -1.17
C TYR A 65 19.09 25.92 -0.39
N ASN A 66 17.96 25.98 -1.10
CA ASN A 66 16.63 26.00 -0.51
C ASN A 66 16.03 24.60 -0.29
N SER A 67 16.78 23.55 -0.61
CA SER A 67 16.39 22.16 -0.40
C SER A 67 17.07 21.55 0.84
N PRO A 68 16.65 20.35 1.27
CA PRO A 68 17.35 19.59 2.32
C PRO A 68 18.81 19.26 1.98
N LEU A 69 19.18 19.32 0.70
CA LEU A 69 20.52 19.03 0.18
C LEU A 69 21.49 20.22 0.25
N LYS A 70 21.10 21.34 0.86
CA LYS A 70 21.91 22.57 0.94
C LYS A 70 23.35 22.36 1.41
N LYS A 71 23.56 21.40 2.32
CA LYS A 71 24.88 21.08 2.89
C LYS A 71 25.83 20.45 1.85
N ASP A 72 25.26 19.77 0.85
CA ASP A 72 25.99 19.06 -0.20
C ASP A 72 25.90 19.77 -1.55
N CYS A 73 25.33 20.98 -1.62
CA CYS A 73 25.06 21.72 -2.86
C CYS A 73 26.26 21.76 -3.82
N TRP A 74 27.42 22.21 -3.33
CA TRP A 74 28.62 22.31 -4.17
C TRP A 74 29.24 20.96 -4.51
N ASN A 75 29.15 19.98 -3.61
CA ASN A 75 29.61 18.61 -3.88
C ASN A 75 28.76 17.96 -4.98
N ILE A 76 27.45 18.18 -4.97
CA ILE A 76 26.52 17.70 -6.00
C ILE A 76 26.80 18.38 -7.35
N ILE A 77 26.96 19.72 -7.37
CA ILE A 77 27.20 20.47 -8.61
C ILE A 77 28.56 20.10 -9.24
N HIS A 78 29.59 19.91 -8.42
CA HIS A 78 30.93 19.59 -8.89
C HIS A 78 31.20 18.10 -9.07
N ASP A 79 30.23 17.23 -8.75
CA ASP A 79 30.34 15.79 -9.00
C ASP A 79 30.64 15.54 -10.50
N LYS A 80 31.43 14.51 -10.79
CA LYS A 80 31.80 14.15 -12.17
C LYS A 80 30.58 13.93 -13.07
N ILE A 81 29.46 13.46 -12.53
CA ILE A 81 28.22 13.25 -13.29
C ILE A 81 27.47 14.56 -13.62
N ASN A 82 27.68 15.62 -12.84
CA ASN A 82 26.94 16.89 -12.94
C ASN A 82 27.80 18.04 -13.50
N SER A 83 29.10 18.05 -13.23
CA SER A 83 30.06 19.12 -13.56
C SER A 83 30.10 19.54 -15.02
N ASN A 84 29.86 18.61 -15.96
CA ASN A 84 29.86 18.89 -17.40
C ASN A 84 28.50 19.36 -17.95
N LYS A 85 27.48 19.52 -17.10
CA LYS A 85 26.15 19.91 -17.56
C LYS A 85 26.04 21.41 -17.78
N ALA A 86 25.24 21.80 -18.76
CA ALA A 86 25.08 23.20 -19.16
C ALA A 86 24.11 23.97 -18.25
N PHE A 87 24.46 24.15 -16.97
CA PHE A 87 23.64 24.85 -15.97
C PHE A 87 23.29 26.29 -16.37
N ASN A 88 24.18 26.96 -17.11
CA ASN A 88 23.98 28.32 -17.61
C ASN A 88 23.00 28.44 -18.79
N ARG A 89 22.53 27.32 -19.37
CA ARG A 89 21.59 27.30 -20.49
C ARG A 89 20.17 26.93 -20.10
N ILE A 90 19.92 26.78 -18.80
CA ILE A 90 18.60 26.40 -18.28
C ILE A 90 17.68 27.62 -18.37
N ARG A 91 16.50 27.43 -18.99
CA ARG A 91 15.53 28.51 -19.17
C ARG A 91 14.57 28.59 -17.98
N PRO A 92 14.05 29.78 -17.65
CA PRO A 92 12.93 29.90 -16.73
C PRO A 92 11.75 29.01 -17.15
N GLY A 93 11.08 28.41 -16.16
CA GLY A 93 10.05 27.38 -16.31
C GLY A 93 10.59 25.95 -16.36
N THR A 94 11.91 25.74 -16.30
CA THR A 94 12.49 24.39 -16.31
C THR A 94 12.49 23.78 -14.91
N GLU A 95 11.87 22.61 -14.76
CA GLU A 95 11.93 21.81 -13.53
C GLU A 95 13.26 21.08 -13.42
N ILE A 96 13.83 21.13 -12.21
CA ILE A 96 15.10 20.48 -11.87
C ILE A 96 14.82 19.38 -10.86
N HIS A 97 15.27 18.18 -11.18
CA HIS A 97 15.16 17.03 -10.31
C HIS A 97 16.54 16.55 -9.86
N TYR A 98 16.62 15.87 -8.73
CA TYR A 98 17.81 15.20 -8.23
C TYR A 98 17.52 13.72 -8.07
N ASP A 99 18.28 12.86 -8.76
CA ASP A 99 18.19 11.41 -8.55
C ASP A 99 19.08 11.01 -7.36
N PRO A 100 18.50 10.58 -6.22
CA PRO A 100 19.27 10.18 -5.05
C PRO A 100 20.07 8.89 -5.25
N GLN A 101 19.76 8.06 -6.26
CA GLN A 101 20.50 6.83 -6.56
C GLN A 101 21.78 7.12 -7.34
N THR A 102 21.68 7.93 -8.39
CA THR A 102 22.82 8.28 -9.26
C THR A 102 23.54 9.56 -8.82
N LYS A 103 22.94 10.30 -7.88
CA LYS A 103 23.34 11.65 -7.46
C LYS A 103 23.32 12.66 -8.60
N GLU A 104 22.51 12.40 -9.61
CA GLU A 104 22.47 13.18 -10.85
C GLU A 104 21.39 14.28 -10.79
N LEU A 105 21.72 15.48 -11.25
CA LEU A 105 20.76 16.57 -11.47
C LEU A 105 20.13 16.41 -12.87
N LEU A 106 18.81 16.24 -12.93
CA LEU A 106 18.08 15.92 -14.15
C LEU A 106 17.13 17.05 -14.54
N TRP A 107 17.13 17.43 -15.82
CA TRP A 107 16.17 18.37 -16.40
C TRP A 107 16.00 18.16 -17.91
N GLY A 108 14.88 18.63 -18.44
CA GLY A 108 14.58 18.54 -19.89
C GLY A 108 14.67 17.10 -20.41
N ASP A 109 15.47 16.89 -21.46
CA ASP A 109 15.55 15.58 -22.12
C ASP A 109 16.34 14.54 -21.32
N SER A 110 17.25 14.96 -20.43
CA SER A 110 17.95 14.04 -19.52
C SER A 110 17.01 13.40 -18.49
N LEU A 111 16.01 14.17 -18.03
CA LEU A 111 14.95 13.66 -17.16
C LEU A 111 14.06 12.67 -17.90
N LYS A 112 13.64 13.00 -19.13
CA LYS A 112 12.82 12.09 -19.95
C LYS A 112 13.53 10.77 -20.24
N LYS A 113 14.83 10.82 -20.55
CA LYS A 113 15.65 9.63 -20.83
C LYS A 113 15.81 8.75 -19.58
N SER A 114 16.10 9.35 -18.44
CA SER A 114 16.18 8.64 -17.16
C SER A 114 14.84 7.98 -16.76
N LEU A 115 13.72 8.62 -17.10
CA LEU A 115 12.38 8.09 -16.85
C LEU A 115 11.94 7.03 -17.89
N SER A 116 12.41 7.10 -19.14
CA SER A 116 12.08 6.12 -20.19
C SER A 116 12.88 4.83 -20.07
N ASP A 117 14.14 4.90 -19.63
CA ASP A 117 15.00 3.71 -19.50
C ASP A 117 14.59 2.81 -18.29
N LYS A 118 13.66 3.27 -17.43
CA LYS A 118 13.18 2.57 -16.22
C LYS A 118 11.74 2.02 -16.27
N LEU A 119 11.02 2.14 -17.40
CA LEU A 119 9.67 1.55 -17.56
C LEU A 119 9.72 0.34 -18.51
N PRO A 120 9.23 -0.86 -18.12
CA PRO A 120 9.06 -1.95 -19.07
C PRO A 120 7.96 -1.58 -20.08
N GLU A 121 8.27 -1.64 -21.38
CA GLU A 121 7.29 -1.45 -22.45
C GLU A 121 6.19 -2.53 -22.38
N ILE A 122 5.00 -2.15 -21.94
CA ILE A 122 3.80 -2.97 -22.12
C ILE A 122 3.32 -2.79 -23.56
N LYS A 123 3.65 -3.74 -24.43
CA LYS A 123 3.07 -3.83 -25.78
C LYS A 123 1.61 -4.27 -25.66
N VAL A 124 0.69 -3.33 -25.80
CA VAL A 124 -0.74 -3.61 -25.98
C VAL A 124 -0.94 -4.19 -27.37
N VAL A 125 -1.02 -5.51 -27.47
CA VAL A 125 -1.51 -6.21 -28.67
C VAL A 125 -2.98 -6.52 -28.44
N GLY A 126 -3.85 -6.00 -29.32
CA GLY A 126 -5.29 -6.17 -29.21
C GLY A 126 -5.77 -7.57 -29.60
N GLN A 127 -6.73 -8.10 -28.84
CA GLN A 127 -8.06 -8.54 -29.26
C GLN A 127 -8.70 -9.42 -28.16
N GLY A 128 -9.90 -9.05 -27.73
CA GLY A 128 -10.98 -10.01 -27.48
C GLY A 128 -11.05 -10.82 -26.18
N GLU A 129 -9.98 -11.07 -25.44
CA GLU A 129 -10.07 -11.92 -24.21
C GLU A 129 -9.39 -11.28 -22.97
N ASN A 130 -10.24 -11.00 -21.97
CA ASN A 130 -9.98 -10.70 -20.55
C ASN A 130 -8.82 -9.76 -20.14
N ILE A 131 -8.99 -8.46 -20.43
CA ILE A 131 -8.26 -7.37 -19.75
C ILE A 131 -8.39 -7.46 -18.21
N ALA A 132 -9.53 -7.97 -17.72
CA ALA A 132 -9.76 -8.20 -16.28
C ALA A 132 -8.95 -9.38 -15.70
N ASP A 133 -8.68 -10.43 -16.47
CA ASP A 133 -7.87 -11.56 -15.96
C ASP A 133 -6.38 -11.22 -15.99
N GLN A 134 -5.92 -10.47 -17.00
CA GLN A 134 -4.55 -9.96 -17.03
C GLN A 134 -4.30 -8.94 -15.91
N GLY A 135 -5.27 -8.07 -15.61
CA GLY A 135 -5.13 -7.05 -14.57
C GLY A 135 -4.88 -7.58 -13.17
N ASN A 136 -5.51 -8.70 -12.82
CA ASN A 136 -5.40 -9.24 -11.47
C ASN A 136 -4.05 -9.96 -11.26
N GLU A 137 -3.58 -10.78 -12.20
CA GLU A 137 -2.23 -11.36 -12.11
C GLU A 137 -1.12 -10.30 -11.99
N ILE A 138 -1.32 -9.11 -12.56
CA ILE A 138 -0.31 -8.04 -12.46
C ILE A 138 -0.28 -7.47 -11.03
N LEU A 139 -1.41 -7.39 -10.31
CA LEU A 139 -1.42 -6.94 -8.92
C LEU A 139 -0.70 -7.92 -7.99
N SER A 140 -0.96 -9.22 -8.11
CA SER A 140 -0.24 -10.23 -7.30
C SER A 140 1.27 -10.15 -7.54
N LYS A 141 1.69 -10.06 -8.81
CA LYS A 141 3.10 -9.89 -9.19
C LYS A 141 3.69 -8.58 -8.64
N ALA A 142 2.97 -7.47 -8.74
CA ALA A 142 3.43 -6.18 -8.24
C ALA A 142 3.74 -6.21 -6.74
N VAL A 143 2.90 -6.87 -5.95
CA VAL A 143 3.10 -6.92 -4.50
C VAL A 143 4.20 -7.87 -4.04
N THR A 144 4.58 -8.87 -4.84
CA THR A 144 5.65 -9.83 -4.46
C THR A 144 6.99 -9.18 -4.16
N ARG A 145 7.30 -8.04 -4.80
CA ARG A 145 8.56 -7.32 -4.58
C ARG A 145 8.69 -6.72 -3.18
N PHE A 146 7.57 -6.62 -2.46
CA PHE A 146 7.53 -6.09 -1.10
C PHE A 146 7.76 -7.18 -0.05
N ILE A 147 7.76 -8.46 -0.43
CA ILE A 147 8.03 -9.57 0.49
C ILE A 147 9.36 -9.34 1.22
N GLY A 148 9.32 -9.48 2.55
CA GLY A 148 10.45 -9.25 3.45
C GLY A 148 10.52 -7.85 4.04
N ARG A 149 9.69 -6.89 3.60
CA ARG A 149 9.59 -5.58 4.27
C ARG A 149 8.96 -5.72 5.65
N ASP A 150 9.44 -4.94 6.61
CA ASP A 150 8.92 -4.96 7.97
C ASP A 150 7.48 -4.41 8.04
N TYR A 151 6.67 -4.95 8.94
CA TYR A 151 5.29 -4.48 9.14
C TYR A 151 5.21 -2.99 9.53
N GLU A 152 6.21 -2.47 10.27
CA GLU A 152 6.27 -1.05 10.65
C GLU A 152 6.56 -0.13 9.45
N GLU A 153 7.12 -0.68 8.36
CA GLU A 153 7.38 0.05 7.12
C GLU A 153 6.25 -0.07 6.10
N MET A 154 5.47 -1.16 6.16
CA MET A 154 4.40 -1.43 5.21
C MET A 154 3.33 -2.33 5.86
N ASP A 155 2.22 -1.72 6.25
CA ASP A 155 1.06 -2.47 6.72
C ASP A 155 0.26 -3.14 5.58
N CYS A 156 -0.81 -3.87 5.94
CA CYS A 156 -1.62 -4.62 5.00
C CYS A 156 -2.29 -3.74 3.94
N TYR A 157 -2.71 -2.54 4.31
CA TYR A 157 -3.36 -1.61 3.39
C TYR A 157 -2.33 -0.87 2.53
N GLU A 158 -1.20 -0.49 3.12
CA GLU A 158 -0.06 0.09 2.41
C GLU A 158 0.52 -0.86 1.37
N LEU A 159 0.52 -2.17 1.62
CA LEU A 159 0.86 -3.19 0.64
C LEU A 159 -0.02 -3.11 -0.61
N LEU A 160 -1.35 -3.00 -0.43
CA LEU A 160 -2.29 -2.84 -1.55
C LEU A 160 -2.06 -1.52 -2.29
N VAL A 161 -1.88 -0.43 -1.56
CA VAL A 161 -1.60 0.89 -2.13
C VAL A 161 -0.28 0.89 -2.91
N GLY A 162 0.75 0.24 -2.38
CA GLY A 162 2.04 0.05 -3.03
C GLY A 162 1.90 -0.71 -4.35
N GLY A 163 1.20 -1.86 -4.31
CA GLY A 163 0.90 -2.64 -5.50
C GLY A 163 0.18 -1.82 -6.56
N LEU A 164 -0.88 -1.10 -6.20
CA LEU A 164 -1.60 -0.22 -7.14
C LEU A 164 -0.73 0.90 -7.70
N THR A 165 0.12 1.50 -6.87
CA THR A 165 1.04 2.56 -7.30
C THR A 165 2.03 2.03 -8.34
N ASP A 166 2.47 0.78 -8.20
CA ASP A 166 3.35 0.13 -9.20
C ASP A 166 2.65 -0.19 -10.50
N LEU A 167 1.35 -0.42 -10.45
CA LEU A 167 0.52 -0.49 -11.65
C LEU A 167 0.34 0.88 -12.32
N GLY A 168 0.85 1.97 -11.72
CA GLY A 168 0.72 3.32 -12.24
C GLY A 168 -0.54 4.06 -11.76
N VAL A 169 -1.29 3.49 -10.82
CA VAL A 169 -2.43 4.17 -10.20
C VAL A 169 -1.91 5.32 -9.34
N LYS A 170 -2.31 6.55 -9.66
CA LYS A 170 -2.05 7.71 -8.82
C LYS A 170 -2.92 7.62 -7.58
N TYR A 171 -2.36 7.09 -6.49
CA TYR A 171 -3.09 6.97 -5.23
C TYR A 171 -3.22 8.32 -4.51
N GLN A 172 -2.13 9.09 -4.45
CA GLN A 172 -2.04 10.33 -3.69
C GLN A 172 -2.28 11.60 -4.53
N GLY A 173 -2.42 12.74 -3.84
CA GLY A 173 -2.46 14.07 -4.45
C GLY A 173 -3.82 14.47 -5.03
N LYS A 174 -3.84 15.64 -5.70
CA LYS A 174 -5.04 16.16 -6.36
C LYS A 174 -5.46 15.20 -7.48
N ASN A 175 -6.71 14.74 -7.40
CA ASN A 175 -7.32 13.72 -8.26
C ASN A 175 -6.77 12.29 -8.10
N GLY A 176 -6.10 11.98 -6.98
CA GLY A 176 -5.68 10.60 -6.68
C GLY A 176 -6.82 9.74 -6.13
N LEU A 177 -6.68 8.42 -6.25
CA LEU A 177 -7.65 7.44 -5.77
C LEU A 177 -7.95 7.59 -4.27
N GLY A 178 -6.94 7.80 -3.43
CA GLY A 178 -7.15 7.97 -1.98
C GLY A 178 -8.05 9.15 -1.65
N ARG A 179 -7.91 10.27 -2.37
CA ARG A 179 -8.81 11.43 -2.19
C ARG A 179 -10.21 11.17 -2.74
N HIS A 180 -10.33 10.41 -3.83
CA HIS A 180 -11.62 9.95 -4.33
C HIS A 180 -12.36 9.12 -3.27
N LEU A 181 -11.70 8.13 -2.66
CA LEU A 181 -12.27 7.29 -1.60
C LEU A 181 -12.72 8.13 -0.40
N MET A 182 -11.89 9.09 0.06
CA MET A 182 -12.29 9.98 1.16
C MET A 182 -13.52 10.83 0.82
N ASN A 183 -13.59 11.37 -0.40
CA ASN A 183 -14.72 12.18 -0.84
C ASN A 183 -16.01 11.34 -0.96
N GLN A 184 -15.92 10.09 -1.41
CA GLN A 184 -17.06 9.17 -1.46
C GLN A 184 -17.57 8.82 -0.06
N ALA A 185 -16.67 8.64 0.91
CA ALA A 185 -17.10 8.40 2.29
C ALA A 185 -17.87 9.60 2.85
N ILE A 186 -17.33 10.81 2.68
CA ILE A 186 -17.96 12.04 3.14
C ILE A 186 -19.31 12.29 2.47
N SER A 187 -19.41 12.08 1.15
CA SER A 187 -20.66 12.30 0.40
C SER A 187 -21.79 11.36 0.85
N LYS A 188 -21.45 10.19 1.40
CA LYS A 188 -22.38 9.19 1.95
C LYS A 188 -22.62 9.36 3.45
N GLY A 189 -22.08 10.39 4.09
CA GLY A 189 -22.21 10.62 5.54
C GLY A 189 -21.41 9.64 6.40
N LEU A 190 -20.39 8.99 5.82
CA LEU A 190 -19.54 8.02 6.50
C LEU A 190 -18.27 8.70 7.04
N PRO A 191 -17.57 8.08 8.01
CA PRO A 191 -16.26 8.57 8.46
C PRO A 191 -15.29 8.71 7.28
N ARG A 192 -14.47 9.77 7.28
CA ARG A 192 -13.58 10.13 6.16
C ARG A 192 -12.71 8.97 5.64
N TYR A 193 -12.29 8.07 6.52
CA TYR A 193 -11.39 6.96 6.19
C TYR A 193 -12.13 5.62 6.07
N HIS A 194 -13.46 5.63 5.98
CA HIS A 194 -14.31 4.43 5.93
C HIS A 194 -13.92 3.47 4.81
N TYR A 195 -13.50 3.98 3.65
CA TYR A 195 -13.09 3.17 2.50
C TYR A 195 -11.59 2.84 2.44
N MET A 196 -10.82 3.23 3.45
CA MET A 196 -9.35 3.02 3.47
C MET A 196 -8.98 1.69 4.11
N ASN A 197 -9.55 0.63 3.55
CA ASN A 197 -9.28 -0.78 3.85
C ASN A 197 -9.59 -1.61 2.59
N GLY A 198 -9.28 -2.90 2.59
CA GLY A 198 -9.51 -3.77 1.42
C GLY A 198 -10.96 -3.83 0.97
N GLU A 199 -11.90 -3.99 1.91
CA GLU A 199 -13.34 -4.06 1.60
C GLU A 199 -13.84 -2.76 0.96
N GLY A 200 -13.42 -1.62 1.52
CA GLY A 200 -13.80 -0.31 1.04
C GLY A 200 -13.23 0.00 -0.35
N LEU A 201 -11.97 -0.33 -0.56
CA LEU A 201 -11.31 -0.17 -1.85
C LEU A 201 -12.00 -0.99 -2.94
N VAL A 202 -12.32 -2.27 -2.67
CA VAL A 202 -13.09 -3.13 -3.59
C VAL A 202 -14.46 -2.53 -3.84
N SER A 203 -15.16 -2.07 -2.81
CA SER A 203 -16.54 -1.58 -2.96
C SER A 203 -16.66 -0.36 -3.88
N GLU A 204 -15.66 0.55 -3.85
CA GLU A 204 -15.67 1.77 -4.67
C GLU A 204 -14.96 1.57 -6.02
N SER A 205 -13.90 0.76 -6.06
CA SER A 205 -13.02 0.63 -7.23
C SER A 205 -13.06 -0.74 -7.91
N GLY A 206 -13.98 -1.62 -7.51
CA GLY A 206 -14.02 -3.01 -7.96
C GLY A 206 -15.40 -3.65 -7.88
N VAL A 207 -15.40 -4.98 -7.75
CA VAL A 207 -16.59 -5.83 -7.70
C VAL A 207 -16.40 -6.91 -6.63
N ASP A 208 -17.42 -7.09 -5.79
CA ASP A 208 -17.50 -8.21 -4.84
C ASP A 208 -17.67 -9.54 -5.59
N VAL A 209 -16.77 -10.51 -5.35
CA VAL A 209 -16.80 -11.86 -5.95
C VAL A 209 -17.38 -12.89 -4.99
N PHE A 210 -17.04 -12.75 -3.72
CA PHE A 210 -17.56 -13.58 -2.64
C PHE A 210 -17.65 -12.76 -1.36
N LYS A 211 -18.73 -12.95 -0.60
CA LYS A 211 -18.95 -12.28 0.66
C LYS A 211 -19.71 -13.21 1.59
N LYS A 212 -19.19 -13.39 2.80
CA LYS A 212 -19.85 -14.23 3.81
C LYS A 212 -19.64 -13.65 5.19
N THR A 213 -20.71 -13.67 5.98
CA THR A 213 -20.67 -13.27 7.38
C THR A 213 -21.05 -14.47 8.24
N ILE A 214 -20.16 -14.83 9.15
CA ILE A 214 -20.33 -15.88 10.13
C ILE A 214 -20.53 -15.19 11.47
N PHE A 215 -21.76 -15.13 11.98
CA PHE A 215 -22.07 -14.42 13.23
C PHE A 215 -21.49 -15.09 14.48
N LYS A 216 -21.27 -16.41 14.43
CA LYS A 216 -20.67 -17.18 15.52
C LYS A 216 -19.85 -18.35 14.97
N VAL A 217 -18.58 -18.40 15.33
CA VAL A 217 -17.71 -19.54 15.02
C VAL A 217 -17.85 -20.60 16.11
N LYS A 218 -18.11 -21.84 15.71
CA LYS A 218 -18.26 -23.00 16.60
C LYS A 218 -17.17 -24.06 16.38
N ASN A 219 -16.68 -24.16 15.15
CA ASN A 219 -15.62 -25.09 14.77
C ASN A 219 -14.79 -24.42 13.69
N ALA A 220 -13.62 -23.90 14.07
CA ALA A 220 -12.79 -23.07 13.21
C ALA A 220 -12.39 -23.82 11.93
N GLN A 221 -11.79 -24.99 12.09
CA GLN A 221 -11.33 -25.83 10.97
C GLN A 221 -12.46 -26.15 9.98
N LYS A 222 -13.57 -26.72 10.46
CA LYS A 222 -14.69 -27.10 9.57
C LYS A 222 -15.30 -25.90 8.86
N GLN A 223 -15.39 -24.74 9.52
CA GLN A 223 -15.94 -23.55 8.90
C GLN A 223 -14.99 -22.92 7.89
N ALA A 224 -13.67 -22.95 8.16
CA ALA A 224 -12.65 -22.54 7.22
C ALA A 224 -12.65 -23.42 5.96
N GLU A 225 -12.69 -24.76 6.12
CA GLU A 225 -12.78 -25.70 5.00
C GLU A 225 -14.00 -25.45 4.12
N ASN A 226 -15.18 -25.28 4.73
CA ASN A 226 -16.40 -24.97 3.99
C ASN A 226 -16.29 -23.65 3.20
N VAL A 227 -15.69 -22.62 3.81
CA VAL A 227 -15.48 -21.34 3.11
C VAL A 227 -14.47 -21.48 1.98
N MET A 228 -13.37 -22.21 2.21
CA MET A 228 -12.36 -22.46 1.20
C MET A 228 -12.97 -23.21 0.00
N ASP A 229 -13.80 -24.22 0.23
CA ASP A 229 -14.49 -24.97 -0.84
C ASP A 229 -15.46 -24.09 -1.64
N GLU A 230 -16.20 -23.20 -0.95
CA GLU A 230 -17.08 -22.23 -1.60
C GLU A 230 -16.29 -21.20 -2.45
N MET A 231 -15.12 -20.77 -1.97
CA MET A 231 -14.25 -19.80 -2.64
C MET A 231 -13.44 -20.43 -3.78
N LYS A 232 -13.07 -21.71 -3.69
CA LYS A 232 -12.09 -22.37 -4.57
C LYS A 232 -12.34 -22.19 -6.07
N ARG A 233 -13.60 -22.19 -6.49
CA ARG A 233 -13.99 -22.02 -7.91
C ARG A 233 -14.05 -20.56 -8.37
N LYS A 234 -13.95 -19.62 -7.44
CA LYS A 234 -14.03 -18.17 -7.66
C LYS A 234 -12.68 -17.46 -7.50
N LEU A 235 -11.71 -18.15 -6.91
CA LEU A 235 -10.37 -17.64 -6.69
C LEU A 235 -9.66 -17.37 -8.02
N LYS A 236 -9.07 -16.18 -8.10
CA LYS A 236 -8.16 -15.74 -9.15
C LYS A 236 -7.01 -14.99 -8.48
N GLU A 237 -5.80 -15.15 -9.01
CA GLU A 237 -4.66 -14.35 -8.57
C GLU A 237 -4.98 -12.85 -8.71
N GLY A 238 -4.49 -12.03 -7.79
CA GLY A 238 -4.71 -10.58 -7.75
C GLY A 238 -5.98 -10.11 -7.09
N GLN A 239 -6.89 -11.02 -6.72
CA GLN A 239 -8.07 -10.64 -5.97
C GLN A 239 -7.67 -10.13 -4.58
N VAL A 240 -8.39 -9.12 -4.11
CA VAL A 240 -8.26 -8.62 -2.74
C VAL A 240 -9.13 -9.48 -1.84
N LEU A 241 -8.53 -10.08 -0.83
CA LEU A 241 -9.22 -10.80 0.24
C LEU A 241 -9.11 -10.01 1.53
N SER A 242 -10.23 -9.80 2.19
CA SER A 242 -10.32 -9.10 3.47
C SER A 242 -11.05 -9.95 4.51
N PHE A 243 -10.49 -9.95 5.72
CA PHE A 243 -11.10 -10.47 6.94
C PHE A 243 -11.53 -9.30 7.81
N SER A 244 -12.69 -9.38 8.43
CA SER A 244 -13.19 -8.31 9.29
C SER A 244 -13.96 -8.88 10.48
N MET A 245 -13.54 -8.46 11.66
CA MET A 245 -14.26 -8.62 12.92
C MET A 245 -14.65 -7.23 13.45
N ARG A 246 -15.27 -7.14 14.61
CA ARG A 246 -15.75 -5.84 15.14
C ARG A 246 -14.59 -4.88 15.47
N ASN A 247 -13.48 -5.42 15.96
CA ASN A 247 -12.36 -4.66 16.52
C ASN A 247 -11.07 -4.74 15.71
N ARG A 248 -11.04 -5.48 14.60
CA ARG A 248 -9.88 -5.63 13.74
C ARG A 248 -10.27 -6.11 12.36
N GLY A 249 -9.39 -5.88 11.40
CA GLY A 249 -9.47 -6.45 10.07
C GLY A 249 -8.10 -6.81 9.55
N HIS A 250 -8.10 -7.44 8.40
CA HIS A 250 -6.89 -7.78 7.67
C HIS A 250 -7.19 -7.82 6.20
N THR A 251 -6.20 -7.57 5.37
CA THR A 251 -6.36 -7.54 3.92
C THR A 251 -5.07 -8.02 3.26
N GLY A 252 -5.22 -8.71 2.15
CA GLY A 252 -4.10 -9.11 1.31
C GLY A 252 -4.57 -9.46 -0.09
N ILE A 253 -3.65 -10.02 -0.86
CA ILE A 253 -3.82 -10.32 -2.27
C ILE A 253 -3.74 -11.84 -2.46
N ILE A 254 -4.72 -12.41 -3.17
CA ILE A 254 -4.69 -13.81 -3.58
C ILE A 254 -3.56 -14.01 -4.58
N SER A 255 -2.77 -15.06 -4.35
CA SER A 255 -1.70 -15.49 -5.24
C SER A 255 -1.78 -17.01 -5.40
N LYS A 256 -0.92 -17.58 -6.26
CA LYS A 256 -0.80 -19.02 -6.44
C LYS A 256 0.65 -19.41 -6.55
N LYS A 257 1.05 -20.43 -5.78
CA LYS A 257 2.42 -20.94 -5.78
C LYS A 257 2.39 -22.46 -5.80
N GLN A 258 3.12 -23.06 -6.74
CA GLN A 258 3.20 -24.53 -6.88
C GLN A 258 1.83 -25.23 -6.92
N GLY A 259 0.84 -24.59 -7.56
CA GLY A 259 -0.52 -25.12 -7.68
C GLY A 259 -1.43 -24.91 -6.46
N GLN A 260 -0.93 -24.35 -5.37
CA GLN A 260 -1.69 -24.02 -4.16
C GLN A 260 -2.07 -22.54 -4.12
N TRP A 261 -3.25 -22.25 -3.59
CA TRP A 261 -3.70 -20.87 -3.37
C TRP A 261 -3.01 -20.29 -2.15
N THR A 262 -2.51 -19.07 -2.29
CA THR A 262 -1.70 -18.38 -1.30
C THR A 262 -2.25 -16.97 -1.07
N PHE A 263 -1.77 -16.32 -0.01
CA PHE A 263 -2.24 -15.03 0.42
C PHE A 263 -1.05 -14.13 0.76
N ILE A 264 -0.80 -13.13 -0.08
CA ILE A 264 0.26 -12.14 0.14
C ILE A 264 -0.32 -11.04 1.02
N ASN A 265 0.24 -10.88 2.22
CA ASN A 265 -0.21 -9.88 3.18
C ASN A 265 0.96 -9.32 4.00
N SER A 266 0.68 -8.35 4.87
CA SER A 266 1.63 -7.88 5.87
C SER A 266 1.09 -8.15 7.26
N GLY A 267 1.89 -8.73 8.14
CA GLY A 267 1.42 -9.10 9.46
C GLY A 267 2.39 -10.01 10.16
N LYS A 268 1.91 -10.70 11.20
CA LYS A 268 2.68 -11.78 11.81
C LYS A 268 2.56 -13.02 10.91
N MET A 269 3.64 -13.38 10.24
CA MET A 269 3.69 -14.49 9.30
C MET A 269 3.69 -15.82 10.05
N ASP A 270 2.53 -16.45 10.24
CA ASP A 270 2.40 -17.69 11.00
C ASP A 270 2.35 -18.93 10.09
N ASN A 271 2.05 -18.73 8.80
CA ASN A 271 1.95 -19.78 7.78
C ASN A 271 2.78 -19.46 6.54
N ASN A 272 3.98 -18.90 6.73
CA ASN A 272 4.83 -18.43 5.64
C ASN A 272 5.24 -19.58 4.71
N ILE A 273 4.99 -19.41 3.41
CA ILE A 273 5.35 -20.40 2.39
C ILE A 273 6.83 -20.27 2.03
N THR A 274 7.39 -19.06 2.14
CA THR A 274 8.80 -18.79 1.85
C THR A 274 9.40 -17.92 2.94
N GLY A 275 9.99 -18.56 3.95
CA GLY A 275 10.73 -17.89 5.01
C GLY A 275 10.44 -18.48 6.38
N GLU A 276 10.86 -17.77 7.41
CA GLU A 276 10.61 -18.13 8.79
C GLU A 276 9.22 -17.64 9.25
N ASN A 277 8.62 -18.39 10.17
CA ASN A 277 7.38 -18.02 10.83
C ASN A 277 7.63 -17.14 12.06
N GLY A 278 6.63 -16.35 12.45
CA GLY A 278 6.61 -15.49 13.63
C GLY A 278 7.14 -14.08 13.41
N ILE A 279 7.68 -13.76 12.23
CA ILE A 279 8.20 -12.43 11.88
C ILE A 279 7.04 -11.52 11.49
N LYS A 280 7.10 -10.25 11.90
CA LYS A 280 6.16 -9.21 11.45
C LYS A 280 6.66 -8.55 10.17
N ALA A 281 6.15 -8.98 9.03
CA ALA A 281 6.62 -8.53 7.73
C ALA A 281 5.55 -8.71 6.65
N VAL A 282 5.82 -8.17 5.47
CA VAL A 282 5.17 -8.59 4.23
C VAL A 282 5.65 -10.00 3.88
N GLY A 283 4.72 -10.93 3.69
CA GLY A 283 5.02 -12.29 3.28
C GLY A 283 3.87 -12.95 2.53
N GLU A 284 4.07 -14.22 2.19
CA GLU A 284 3.11 -15.01 1.44
C GLU A 284 2.76 -16.27 2.23
N GLU A 285 1.49 -16.43 2.58
CA GLU A 285 1.02 -17.48 3.46
C GLU A 285 0.11 -18.48 2.76
N GLY A 286 0.01 -19.68 3.30
CA GLY A 286 -0.98 -20.67 2.88
C GLY A 286 -2.40 -20.14 3.09
N LEU A 287 -3.20 -20.05 2.02
CA LEU A 287 -4.53 -19.42 2.12
C LEU A 287 -5.48 -20.21 3.02
N LYS A 288 -5.39 -21.55 3.00
CA LYS A 288 -6.26 -22.41 3.82
C LYS A 288 -5.93 -22.22 5.31
N GLU A 289 -4.64 -22.23 5.62
CA GLU A 289 -4.10 -22.08 6.97
C GLU A 289 -4.41 -20.69 7.53
N GLU A 290 -4.29 -19.65 6.69
CA GLU A 290 -4.67 -18.29 7.10
C GLU A 290 -6.18 -18.15 7.35
N LEU A 291 -7.02 -18.76 6.51
CA LEU A 291 -8.46 -18.84 6.76
C LEU A 291 -8.75 -19.49 8.11
N GLU A 292 -8.11 -20.62 8.40
CA GLU A 292 -8.25 -21.33 9.68
C GLU A 292 -7.85 -20.45 10.87
N ASN A 293 -6.74 -19.71 10.77
CA ASN A 293 -6.31 -18.76 11.80
C ASN A 293 -7.37 -17.68 12.09
N TRP A 294 -7.98 -17.09 11.06
CA TRP A 294 -9.03 -16.08 11.25
C TRP A 294 -10.29 -16.65 11.89
N PHE A 295 -10.67 -17.88 11.54
CA PHE A 295 -11.77 -18.57 12.19
C PHE A 295 -11.45 -18.90 13.66
N GLN A 296 -10.24 -19.37 13.94
CA GLN A 296 -9.79 -19.67 15.29
C GLN A 296 -9.81 -18.40 16.16
N LEU A 297 -9.27 -17.30 15.63
CA LEU A 297 -9.26 -16.02 16.31
C LEU A 297 -10.67 -15.47 16.58
N ALA A 298 -11.58 -15.54 15.61
CA ALA A 298 -12.96 -15.13 15.79
C ALA A 298 -13.70 -15.98 16.83
N MET A 299 -13.39 -17.28 16.91
CA MET A 299 -13.92 -18.18 17.93
C MET A 299 -13.43 -17.81 19.33
N GLU A 300 -12.12 -17.62 19.49
CA GLU A 300 -11.48 -17.24 20.76
C GLU A 300 -12.01 -15.91 21.30
N GLU A 301 -12.23 -14.93 20.41
CA GLU A 301 -12.75 -13.61 20.78
C GLU A 301 -14.29 -13.56 20.84
N SER A 302 -14.98 -14.66 20.55
CA SER A 302 -16.44 -14.73 20.48
C SER A 302 -17.05 -13.65 19.57
N GLN A 303 -16.40 -13.40 18.43
CA GLN A 303 -16.83 -12.41 17.45
C GLN A 303 -17.36 -13.05 16.18
N GLY A 304 -18.17 -12.28 15.45
CA GLY A 304 -18.51 -12.63 14.07
C GLY A 304 -17.34 -12.34 13.13
N LEU A 305 -17.17 -13.18 12.12
CA LEU A 305 -16.17 -13.03 11.06
C LEU A 305 -16.86 -12.73 9.73
N LYS A 306 -16.45 -11.64 9.10
CA LYS A 306 -16.82 -11.31 7.71
C LYS A 306 -15.62 -11.55 6.81
N ILE A 307 -15.87 -12.21 5.68
CA ILE A 307 -14.88 -12.55 4.67
C ILE A 307 -15.38 -11.95 3.36
N THR A 308 -14.55 -11.12 2.73
CA THR A 308 -14.87 -10.44 1.48
C THR A 308 -13.74 -10.68 0.48
N LEU A 309 -14.06 -11.24 -0.67
CA LEU A 309 -13.16 -11.44 -1.80
C LEU A 309 -13.66 -10.57 -2.95
N GLY A 310 -12.76 -9.77 -3.51
CA GLY A 310 -13.10 -8.82 -4.57
C GLY A 310 -12.05 -8.74 -5.66
N THR A 311 -12.48 -8.28 -6.82
CA THR A 311 -11.62 -7.96 -7.96
C THR A 311 -11.62 -6.44 -8.14
N LEU A 312 -10.46 -5.84 -8.35
CA LEU A 312 -10.37 -4.44 -8.71
C LEU A 312 -10.68 -4.26 -10.20
N ASP A 313 -11.44 -3.21 -10.51
CA ASP A 313 -11.83 -2.89 -11.88
C ASP A 313 -10.80 -1.94 -12.48
N LEU A 314 -9.95 -2.45 -13.36
CA LEU A 314 -8.92 -1.65 -14.04
C LEU A 314 -9.50 -0.48 -14.83
N ASN A 315 -10.72 -0.58 -15.35
CA ASN A 315 -11.34 0.53 -16.07
C ASN A 315 -11.70 1.66 -15.10
N ARG A 316 -12.18 1.34 -13.89
CA ARG A 316 -12.39 2.35 -12.84
C ARG A 316 -11.08 2.92 -12.34
N LEU A 317 -10.05 2.08 -12.21
CA LEU A 317 -8.73 2.54 -11.81
C LEU A 317 -8.06 3.42 -12.87
N SER A 318 -8.36 3.21 -14.16
CA SER A 318 -7.81 3.95 -15.31
C SER A 318 -7.95 5.48 -15.17
N MET A 319 -8.99 5.93 -14.48
CA MET A 319 -9.29 7.33 -14.20
C MET A 319 -8.21 8.02 -13.35
N PHE A 320 -7.47 7.23 -12.59
CA PHE A 320 -6.41 7.66 -11.70
C PHE A 320 -5.02 7.42 -12.29
N PHE A 321 -4.90 6.96 -13.53
CA PHE A 321 -3.60 6.92 -14.19
C PHE A 321 -3.22 8.35 -14.61
N PRO A 322 -1.92 8.70 -14.57
CA PRO A 322 -1.46 9.95 -15.16
C PRO A 322 -1.94 10.01 -16.61
N ARG A 323 -2.67 11.06 -16.99
CA ARG A 323 -2.94 11.30 -18.41
C ARG A 323 -1.60 11.48 -19.10
N SER A 324 -1.25 10.58 -20.02
CA SER A 324 -0.20 10.89 -20.98
C SER A 324 -0.61 12.18 -21.68
N ILE A 325 0.30 13.15 -21.71
CA ILE A 325 0.11 14.36 -22.50
C ILE A 325 0.08 13.86 -23.95
N SER A 326 -1.13 13.69 -24.49
CA SER A 326 -1.36 13.37 -25.88
C SER A 326 -0.61 14.40 -26.71
N GLN A 327 0.23 13.90 -27.62
CA GLN A 327 0.91 14.68 -28.64
C GLN A 327 -0.11 15.62 -29.27
N LYS A 328 0.14 16.93 -29.19
CA LYS A 328 -0.50 17.87 -30.09
C LYS A 328 -0.10 17.47 -31.51
N VAL A 329 -1.10 17.07 -32.30
CA VAL A 329 -1.06 17.03 -33.77
C VAL A 329 -0.75 18.42 -34.30
#